data_AF-N9DXR0-F1
#
_entry.id   AF-N9DXR0-F1
#
_cell.length_a   1.000
_cell.length_b   1.000
_cell.length_c   1.000
_cell.angle_alpha   90.00
_cell.angle_beta   90.00
_cell.angle_gamma   90.00
#
_symmetry.space_group_name_H-M   'P 1'
#
loop_
_entity.id
_entity.type
_entity.pdbx_description
1 polymer ?
#
loop_
_entity_poly.entity_id
_entity_poly.type
_entity_poly.pdbx_seq_one_letter_code
_entity_poly.pdbx_strand_id
1 'polypeptide(L)'
;MNPKVSFDAWKQQVIEHLKNSLGEEYSNQENLNFLIRSDKSLLSDYEDDYSPLLCAQLIWVDNNLQFEQGREISLISNEGYNERS
;
A
#
# COMPACT_ATOMS: atom_id res chain seq x y z
N MET A 1 20.26 -10.70 18.40
CA MET A 1 18.87 -10.39 17.99
C MET A 1 18.88 -8.99 17.42
N ASN A 2 18.56 -8.82 16.14
CA ASN A 2 18.32 -7.48 15.61
C ASN A 2 17.02 -6.96 16.24
N PRO A 3 16.98 -5.73 16.77
CA PRO A 3 15.76 -5.18 17.29
C PRO A 3 14.71 -5.13 16.17
N LYS A 4 13.51 -5.64 16.46
CA LYS A 4 12.37 -5.54 15.55
C LYS A 4 12.15 -4.05 15.27
N VAL A 5 12.16 -3.68 13.99
CA VAL A 5 11.87 -2.31 13.52
C VAL A 5 10.50 -1.91 14.08
N SER A 6 10.33 -0.65 14.51
CA SER A 6 9.03 -0.20 15.03
C SER A 6 7.93 -0.34 13.98
N PHE A 7 6.67 -0.48 14.41
CA PHE A 7 5.54 -0.54 13.50
C PHE A 7 5.52 0.65 12.52
N ASP A 8 5.78 1.87 13.00
CA ASP A 8 5.81 3.06 12.15
C ASP A 8 6.89 2.99 11.09
N ALA A 9 8.12 2.57 11.44
CA ALA A 9 9.21 2.46 10.49
C ALA A 9 9.00 1.29 9.50
N TRP A 10 8.39 0.20 9.95
CA TRP A 10 7.99 -0.91 9.09
C TRP A 10 6.89 -0.48 8.11
N LYS A 11 5.88 0.25 8.59
CA LYS A 11 4.79 0.80 7.78
C LYS A 11 5.31 1.76 6.69
N GLN A 12 6.28 2.61 7.00
CA GLN A 12 6.90 3.47 5.99
C GLN A 12 7.58 2.66 4.88
N GLN A 13 8.25 1.55 5.21
CA GLN A 13 8.84 0.66 4.20
C GLN A 13 7.78 -0.01 3.33
N VAL A 14 6.64 -0.43 3.91
CA VAL A 14 5.50 -0.94 3.12
C VAL A 14 5.01 0.11 2.12
N ILE A 15 4.84 1.35 2.58
CA ILE A 15 4.40 2.48 1.74
C ILE A 15 5.40 2.73 0.60
N GLU A 16 6.69 2.70 0.86
CA GLU A 16 7.73 2.84 -0.18
C GLU A 16 7.65 1.74 -1.23
N HIS A 17 7.47 0.48 -0.82
CA HIS A 17 7.27 -0.63 -1.76
C HIS A 17 5.99 -0.49 -2.59
N LEU A 18 4.90 -0.01 -2.00
CA LEU A 18 3.66 0.26 -2.72
C LEU A 18 3.82 1.40 -3.74
N LYS A 19 4.50 2.49 -3.36
CA LYS A 19 4.82 3.59 -4.28
C LYS A 19 5.65 3.11 -5.47
N ASN A 20 6.65 2.26 -5.23
CA ASN A 20 7.44 1.66 -6.30
C ASN A 20 6.60 0.76 -7.22
N SER A 21 5.59 0.08 -6.68
CA SER A 21 4.68 -0.76 -7.47
C SER A 21 3.69 0.06 -8.29
N LEU A 22 3.22 1.20 -7.74
CA LEU A 22 2.34 2.15 -8.42
C LEU A 22 3.04 2.94 -9.53
N GLY A 23 4.33 3.22 -9.37
CA GLY A 23 5.08 4.12 -10.23
C GLY A 23 4.85 5.60 -9.89
N GLU A 24 5.76 6.45 -10.38
CA GLU A 24 5.79 7.89 -10.05
C GLU A 24 4.48 8.62 -10.40
N GLU A 25 3.80 8.21 -11.47
CA GLU A 25 2.56 8.84 -11.93
C GLU A 25 1.37 8.66 -10.96
N TYR A 26 1.35 7.56 -10.19
CA TYR A 26 0.19 7.15 -9.40
C TYR A 26 0.48 7.09 -7.89
N SER A 27 1.66 7.49 -7.43
CA SER A 27 2.09 7.38 -6.02
C SER A 27 1.49 8.43 -5.07
N ASN A 28 0.33 9.01 -5.39
CA ASN A 28 -0.38 9.97 -4.53
C ASN A 28 -1.07 9.32 -3.33
N GLN A 29 -1.43 10.15 -2.36
CA GLN A 29 -2.02 9.70 -1.10
C GLN A 29 -3.39 9.05 -1.28
N GLU A 30 -4.18 9.45 -2.28
CA GLU A 30 -5.51 8.87 -2.53
C GLU A 30 -5.40 7.41 -2.97
N ASN A 31 -4.50 7.11 -3.92
CA ASN A 31 -4.22 5.73 -4.34
C ASN A 31 -3.62 4.90 -3.19
N LEU A 32 -2.75 5.47 -2.36
CA LEU A 32 -2.22 4.78 -1.18
C LEU A 32 -3.31 4.48 -0.14
N ASN A 33 -4.23 5.41 0.11
CA ASN A 33 -5.38 5.18 1.00
C ASN A 33 -6.34 4.14 0.42
N PHE A 34 -6.49 4.07 -0.90
CA PHE A 34 -7.28 3.04 -1.55
C PHE A 34 -6.68 1.65 -1.35
N LEU A 35 -5.36 1.51 -1.53
CA LEU A 35 -4.64 0.25 -1.36
C LEU A 35 -4.57 -0.16 0.12
N ILE A 36 -4.24 0.77 1.00
CA ILE A 36 -4.08 0.56 2.44
C ILE A 36 -5.42 0.78 3.13
N ARG A 37 -6.18 -0.30 3.32
CA ARG A 37 -7.53 -0.23 3.91
C ARG A 37 -7.57 0.38 5.31
N SER A 38 -6.58 0.06 6.16
CA SER A 38 -6.49 0.58 7.52
C SER A 38 -5.13 0.31 8.18
N ASP A 39 -4.79 1.04 9.24
CA ASP A 39 -3.64 0.73 10.09
C ASP A 39 -3.79 -0.58 10.84
N LYS A 40 -5.03 -0.99 11.15
CA LYS A 40 -5.32 -2.24 11.85
C LYS A 40 -4.92 -3.47 11.03
N SER A 41 -5.16 -3.44 9.71
CA SER A 41 -4.74 -4.54 8.83
C SER A 41 -3.21 -4.63 8.74
N LEU A 42 -2.52 -3.49 8.64
CA LEU A 42 -1.06 -3.45 8.64
C LEU A 42 -0.47 -3.93 9.97
N LEU A 43 -1.12 -3.61 11.09
CA LEU A 43 -0.65 -4.04 12.41
C LEU A 43 -0.71 -5.57 12.56
N SER A 44 -1.75 -6.22 12.05
CA SER A 44 -1.85 -7.68 12.03
C SER A 44 -0.69 -8.31 11.25
N ASP A 45 -0.42 -7.84 10.04
CA ASP A 45 0.70 -8.34 9.21
C ASP A 45 2.07 -8.12 9.90
N TYR A 46 2.22 -6.99 10.60
CA TYR A 46 3.42 -6.69 11.39
C TYR A 46 3.55 -7.60 12.63
N GLU A 47 2.44 -7.92 13.30
CA GLU A 47 2.40 -8.85 14.43
C GLU A 47 2.71 -10.28 13.99
N ASP A 48 2.30 -10.68 12.79
CA ASP A 48 2.60 -11.96 12.13
C ASP A 48 4.03 -12.03 11.53
N ASP A 49 4.88 -11.03 11.80
CA ASP A 49 6.27 -10.94 11.36
C ASP A 49 6.45 -10.95 9.82
N TYR A 50 5.48 -10.44 9.07
CA TYR A 50 5.65 -10.27 7.63
C TYR A 50 6.73 -9.22 7.32
N SER A 51 7.54 -9.49 6.30
CA SER A 51 8.45 -8.46 5.77
C SER A 51 7.65 -7.33 5.12
N PRO A 52 8.15 -6.07 5.14
CA PRO A 52 7.46 -4.95 4.48
C PRO A 52 7.17 -5.21 3.00
N LEU A 53 8.13 -5.83 2.30
CA LEU A 53 7.99 -6.18 0.88
C LEU A 53 6.87 -7.21 0.66
N LEU A 54 6.81 -8.25 1.49
CA LEU A 54 5.75 -9.27 1.39
C LEU A 54 4.37 -8.65 1.63
N CYS A 55 4.21 -7.82 2.65
CA CYS A 55 2.96 -7.12 2.92
C CYS A 55 2.54 -6.25 1.73
N ALA A 56 3.46 -5.45 1.16
CA ALA A 56 3.17 -4.63 -0.01
C ALA A 56 2.74 -5.47 -1.23
N GLN A 57 3.40 -6.61 -1.48
CA GLN A 57 3.02 -7.54 -2.55
C GLN A 57 1.64 -8.14 -2.35
N LEU A 58 1.29 -8.54 -1.11
CA LEU A 58 -0.03 -9.07 -0.78
C LEU A 58 -1.14 -8.00 -0.96
N ILE A 59 -0.90 -6.77 -0.50
CA ILE A 59 -1.81 -5.64 -0.72
C ILE A 59 -2.04 -5.43 -2.22
N TRP A 60 -0.96 -5.45 -3.02
CA TRP A 60 -1.05 -5.27 -4.47
C TRP A 60 -1.86 -6.38 -5.14
N VAL A 61 -1.55 -7.64 -4.83
CA VAL A 61 -2.24 -8.80 -5.41
C VAL A 61 -3.70 -8.84 -5.00
N ASP A 62 -4.04 -8.59 -3.73
CA ASP A 62 -5.42 -8.57 -3.27
C ASP A 62 -6.27 -7.51 -4.01
N ASN A 63 -5.72 -6.31 -4.23
CA ASN A 63 -6.40 -5.29 -5.02
C ASN A 63 -6.61 -5.73 -6.48
N ASN A 64 -5.61 -6.37 -7.11
CA ASN A 64 -5.74 -6.90 -8.48
C ASN A 64 -6.70 -8.09 -8.58
N LEU A 65 -6.76 -8.97 -7.59
CA LEU A 65 -7.74 -10.07 -7.56
C LEU A 65 -9.17 -9.53 -7.42
N GLN A 66 -9.36 -8.44 -6.68
CA GLN A 66 -10.64 -7.77 -6.62
C GLN A 66 -11.03 -7.13 -7.96
N PHE A 67 -10.05 -6.73 -8.79
CA PHE A 67 -10.31 -6.30 -10.17
C PHE A 67 -10.89 -7.41 -11.04
N GLU A 68 -10.33 -8.62 -10.96
CA GLU A 68 -10.89 -9.79 -11.66
C GLU A 68 -12.31 -10.15 -11.18
N GLN A 69 -12.68 -9.73 -9.96
CA GLN A 69 -14.03 -9.86 -9.39
C GLN A 69 -14.95 -8.66 -9.67
N GLY A 70 -14.54 -7.72 -10.52
CA GLY A 70 -15.36 -6.60 -10.98
C GLY A 70 -15.21 -5.29 -10.22
N ARG A 71 -14.21 -5.17 -9.32
CA ARG A 71 -13.85 -3.89 -8.69
C ARG A 71 -12.87 -3.13 -9.59
N GLU A 72 -13.34 -2.13 -10.32
CA GLU A 72 -12.46 -1.32 -11.15
C GLU A 72 -11.43 -0.57 -10.29
N ILE A 73 -10.14 -0.83 -10.50
CA ILE A 73 -9.07 -0.02 -9.90
C ILE A 73 -8.92 1.21 -10.78
N SER A 74 -9.59 2.30 -10.40
CA SER A 74 -9.33 3.61 -11.01
C SER A 74 -8.22 4.30 -10.22
N LEU A 75 -6.96 4.05 -10.57
CA LEU A 75 -5.86 4.87 -10.06
C LEU A 75 -6.02 6.30 -10.58
N ILE A 76 -5.90 7.29 -9.71
CA ILE A 76 -5.91 8.70 -10.09
C ILE A 76 -4.45 9.11 -10.32
N SER A 77 -4.12 9.72 -11.45
CA SER A 77 -2.78 10.26 -11.67
C SER A 77 -2.51 11.42 -10.72
N ASN A 78 -1.24 11.71 -10.43
CA ASN A 78 -0.88 12.85 -9.58
C ASN A 78 -1.40 14.19 -10.11
N GLU A 79 -1.50 14.34 -11.43
CA GLU A 79 -2.11 15.52 -12.06
C GLU A 79 -3.59 15.65 -11.69
N GLY A 80 -4.37 14.57 -11.84
CA GLY A 80 -5.78 14.55 -11.46
C GLY A 80 -6.01 14.70 -9.96
N TYR A 81 -5.07 14.26 -9.11
CA TYR A 81 -5.12 14.46 -7.66
C TYR A 81 -4.94 15.94 -7.28
N ASN A 82 -3.99 16.63 -7.92
CA ASN A 82 -3.73 18.05 -7.67
C ASN A 82 -4.90 18.94 -8.08
N GLU A 83 -5.68 18.55 -9.09
CA GLU A 83 -6.88 19.29 -9.53
C GLU A 83 -8.07 19.16 -8.56
N ARG A 84 -8.05 18.17 -7.67
CA ARG A 84 -9.14 17.86 -6.71
C ARG A 84 -8.86 18.33 -5.27
N SER A 85 -7.61 18.73 -4.98
CA SER A 85 -7.13 19.16 -3.66
C SER A 85 -7.20 20.67 -3.50
#